data_AF-A0A2C9K1V6-F1
#
_entry.id   AF-A0A2C9K1V6-F1
#
_cell.length_a   1.000
_cell.length_b   1.000
_cell.length_c   1.000
_cell.angle_alpha   90.00
_cell.angle_beta   90.00
_cell.angle_gamma   90.00
#
_symmetry.space_group_name_H-M   'P 1'
#
loop_
_entity.id
_entity.type
_entity.pdbx_description
1 polymer ?
#
loop_
_entity_poly.entity_id
_entity_poly.type
_entity_poly.pdbx_seq_one_letter_code
_entity_poly.pdbx_strand_id
1 'polypeptide(L)'
;MATFSEKKDKKPKNLDLLMIGKTGNGKSALGNMILGRKAFISKCSTASVTTNIQYEVSKVNGRIIKIVDGPGVGDTRMNTEAATKLVMDKMTVAISANPQGFHAFLLVVKFGGRFTEEDKDTIVFLKKIFGETFLKDYCILVLTCGDNFQKESEESGITFEEWCDEQGGIFKELLEECCWRVVLFDNKTGSETVKRAQLKSLFKMVDRLTFHGHRYKDENFNKALAARERLMIESKKPMIREETMTETSLIIQSLQRVQQIDEPKKALIDLNLLQNRIQLLYDSIVFQDNGTGALHDLFQTVQSLRTTIENEITMAQRIAIEKEKFTNELVKNHQEFEAKRMKWEREKKANQRKVDELEDMYREAKAKNDEGFFTKVSNAITWPFRSLFDWD
;
A
#
# COMPACT_ATOMS: atom_id res chain seq x y z
N MET A 1 19.33 -58.24 -25.09
CA MET A 1 20.00 -57.69 -23.89
C MET A 1 21.02 -56.65 -24.35
N ALA A 2 20.65 -55.37 -24.33
CA ALA A 2 21.56 -54.26 -24.60
C ALA A 2 21.83 -53.56 -23.27
N THR A 3 23.09 -53.58 -22.85
CA THR A 3 23.59 -52.99 -21.62
C THR A 3 23.51 -51.46 -21.70
N PHE A 4 22.67 -50.87 -20.85
CA PHE A 4 22.69 -49.43 -20.59
C PHE A 4 23.98 -49.09 -19.84
N SER A 5 24.93 -48.49 -20.56
CA SER A 5 26.08 -47.84 -19.95
C SER A 5 25.61 -46.58 -19.22
N GLU A 6 25.75 -46.57 -17.90
CA GLU A 6 25.56 -45.41 -17.03
C GLU A 6 26.38 -44.21 -17.54
N LYS A 7 25.69 -43.11 -17.88
CA LYS A 7 26.33 -41.81 -18.09
C LYS A 7 26.92 -41.34 -16.76
N LYS A 8 28.24 -41.45 -16.58
CA LYS A 8 28.95 -40.76 -15.48
C LYS A 8 28.75 -39.25 -15.61
N ASP A 9 28.04 -38.65 -14.65
CA ASP A 9 27.88 -37.19 -14.54
C ASP A 9 29.25 -36.50 -14.52
N LYS A 10 29.57 -35.80 -15.61
CA LYS A 10 30.77 -34.94 -15.67
C LYS A 10 30.47 -33.69 -14.84
N LYS A 11 31.09 -33.60 -13.65
CA LYS A 11 31.05 -32.42 -12.78
C LYS A 11 31.35 -31.13 -13.57
N PRO A 12 30.64 -30.03 -13.32
CA PRO A 12 30.82 -28.78 -14.06
C PRO A 12 32.26 -28.28 -13.89
N LYS A 13 32.94 -28.06 -15.01
CA LYS A 13 34.30 -27.50 -15.02
C LYS A 13 34.34 -26.01 -14.67
N ASN A 14 33.20 -25.33 -14.83
CA ASN A 14 33.07 -23.89 -14.57
C ASN A 14 31.99 -23.66 -13.52
N LEU A 15 32.26 -22.83 -12.53
CA LEU A 15 31.32 -22.41 -11.47
C LEU A 15 31.21 -20.89 -11.46
N ASP A 16 29.97 -20.42 -11.50
CA ASP A 16 29.59 -19.01 -11.38
C ASP A 16 28.84 -18.85 -10.06
N LEU A 17 29.39 -18.06 -9.14
CA LEU A 17 28.92 -17.90 -7.77
C LEU A 17 28.62 -16.41 -7.50
N LEU A 18 27.51 -16.12 -6.82
CA LEU A 18 27.14 -14.76 -6.40
C LEU A 18 27.23 -14.66 -4.88
N MET A 19 28.02 -13.73 -4.36
CA MET A 19 28.11 -13.47 -2.92
C MET A 19 27.11 -12.39 -2.51
N ILE A 20 26.32 -12.67 -1.48
CA ILE A 20 25.35 -11.75 -0.87
C ILE A 20 25.49 -11.76 0.65
N GLY A 21 25.01 -10.71 1.33
CA GLY A 21 25.06 -10.60 2.79
C GLY A 21 25.40 -9.18 3.26
N LYS A 22 25.33 -8.94 4.57
CA LYS A 22 25.63 -7.64 5.19
C LYS A 22 27.03 -7.14 4.86
N THR A 23 27.23 -5.82 4.89
CA THR A 23 28.57 -5.26 4.73
C THR A 23 29.39 -5.59 5.97
N GLY A 24 30.72 -5.70 5.82
CA GLY A 24 31.58 -6.12 6.93
C GLY A 24 31.56 -7.62 7.25
N ASN A 25 30.63 -8.42 6.70
CA ASN A 25 30.65 -9.89 6.83
C ASN A 25 31.78 -10.59 6.05
N GLY A 26 32.68 -9.84 5.41
CA GLY A 26 33.86 -10.42 4.77
C GLY A 26 33.63 -11.03 3.38
N LYS A 27 32.60 -10.61 2.63
CA LYS A 27 32.35 -11.05 1.24
C LYS A 27 33.59 -10.94 0.34
N SER A 28 34.20 -9.76 0.26
CA SER A 28 35.37 -9.54 -0.59
C SER A 28 36.60 -10.34 -0.12
N ALA A 29 36.78 -10.55 1.19
CA ALA A 29 37.83 -11.41 1.74
C ALA A 29 37.59 -12.90 1.39
N LEU A 30 36.35 -13.36 1.49
CA LEU A 30 35.92 -14.69 1.05
C LEU A 30 36.16 -14.88 -0.44
N GLY A 31 35.81 -13.90 -1.28
CA GLY A 31 36.07 -13.95 -2.72
C GLY A 31 37.55 -14.12 -3.04
N ASN A 32 38.42 -13.38 -2.35
CA ASN A 32 39.88 -13.52 -2.49
C ASN A 32 40.39 -14.90 -2.06
N MET A 33 39.85 -15.42 -0.96
CA MET A 33 40.16 -16.76 -0.46
C MET A 33 39.74 -17.85 -1.44
N ILE A 34 38.56 -17.73 -2.05
CA ILE A 34 38.06 -18.68 -3.06
C ILE A 34 38.90 -18.61 -4.35
N LEU A 35 39.26 -17.40 -4.81
CA LEU A 35 40.02 -17.22 -6.05
C LEU A 35 41.52 -17.51 -5.90
N GLY A 36 42.02 -17.61 -4.66
CA GLY A 36 43.44 -17.82 -4.36
C GLY A 36 44.34 -16.61 -4.63
N ARG A 37 43.76 -15.43 -4.87
CA ARG A 37 44.49 -14.18 -5.14
C ARG A 37 43.71 -12.97 -4.59
N LYS A 38 44.41 -11.85 -4.38
CA LYS A 38 43.77 -10.57 -4.01
C LYS A 38 43.12 -9.94 -5.25
N ALA A 39 41.86 -10.29 -5.51
CA ALA A 39 41.08 -9.83 -6.65
C ALA A 39 40.14 -8.66 -6.28
N PHE A 40 39.51 -8.74 -5.11
CA PHE A 40 38.62 -7.72 -4.56
C PHE A 40 39.33 -6.88 -3.50
N ILE A 41 39.01 -5.58 -3.47
CA ILE A 41 39.53 -4.65 -2.45
C ILE A 41 38.82 -4.92 -1.13
N SER A 42 39.45 -5.66 -0.22
CA SER A 42 38.96 -5.90 1.14
C SER A 42 39.54 -4.86 2.10
N LYS A 43 38.91 -3.70 2.23
CA LYS A 43 39.26 -2.68 3.25
C LYS A 43 38.26 -2.71 4.40
N CYS A 44 38.74 -2.64 5.64
CA CYS A 44 37.92 -2.35 6.82
C CYS A 44 37.53 -0.86 6.82
N SER A 45 36.63 -0.46 5.92
CA SER A 45 36.08 0.90 5.90
C SER A 45 34.68 0.90 6.48
N THR A 46 34.37 1.89 7.31
CA THR A 46 33.03 2.17 7.83
C THR A 46 32.11 2.81 6.79
N ALA A 47 32.66 3.27 5.66
CA ALA A 47 31.89 3.74 4.51
C ALA A 47 31.57 2.55 3.60
N SER A 48 30.28 2.41 3.25
CA SER A 48 29.78 1.33 2.37
C SER A 48 30.31 1.53 0.94
N VAL A 49 31.54 1.08 0.67
CA VAL A 49 32.19 1.21 -0.64
C VAL A 49 32.16 -0.13 -1.37
N THR A 50 30.99 -0.47 -1.91
CA THR A 50 30.88 -1.22 -3.18
C THR A 50 29.75 -0.59 -4.00
N THR A 51 30.09 0.49 -4.70
CA THR A 51 29.17 1.22 -5.57
C THR A 51 28.86 0.45 -6.86
N ASN A 52 29.78 -0.40 -7.33
CA ASN A 52 29.63 -1.21 -8.55
C ASN A 52 29.78 -2.70 -8.25
N ILE A 53 29.00 -3.54 -8.96
CA ILE A 53 29.18 -5.00 -8.96
C ILE A 53 30.52 -5.31 -9.62
N GLN A 54 31.32 -6.12 -8.95
CA GLN A 54 32.61 -6.59 -9.46
C GLN A 54 32.54 -8.10 -9.67
N TYR A 55 33.18 -8.59 -10.72
CA TYR A 55 33.35 -10.02 -10.90
C TYR A 55 34.77 -10.35 -11.30
N GLU A 56 35.25 -11.49 -10.82
CA GLU A 56 36.60 -11.96 -11.03
C GLU A 56 36.61 -13.45 -11.33
N VAL A 57 37.55 -13.87 -12.17
CA VAL A 57 37.67 -15.27 -12.60
C VAL A 57 39.05 -15.81 -12.22
N SER A 58 39.10 -17.06 -11.76
CA SER A 58 40.35 -17.77 -11.46
C SER A 58 40.20 -19.27 -11.70
N LYS A 59 41.30 -19.95 -12.03
CA LYS A 59 41.33 -21.41 -12.12
C LYS A 59 41.80 -21.99 -10.78
N VAL A 60 40.92 -22.67 -10.07
CA VAL A 60 41.15 -23.18 -8.71
C VAL A 60 40.78 -24.66 -8.67
N ASN A 61 41.68 -25.51 -8.15
CA ASN A 61 41.49 -26.97 -8.10
C ASN A 61 41.03 -27.59 -9.44
N GLY A 62 41.54 -27.07 -10.56
CA GLY A 62 41.19 -27.54 -11.91
C GLY A 62 39.84 -27.06 -12.44
N ARG A 63 39.10 -26.22 -11.71
CA ARG A 63 37.83 -25.61 -12.12
C ARG A 63 38.01 -24.12 -12.41
N ILE A 64 37.25 -23.58 -13.37
CA ILE A 64 37.18 -22.15 -13.62
C ILE A 64 36.08 -21.58 -12.71
N ILE A 65 36.45 -20.69 -11.79
CA ILE A 65 35.53 -20.09 -10.84
C ILE A 65 35.36 -18.61 -11.19
N LYS A 66 34.12 -18.19 -11.48
CA LYS A 66 33.69 -16.80 -11.54
C LYS A 66 32.99 -16.46 -10.24
N ILE A 67 33.46 -15.43 -9.56
CA ILE A 67 32.81 -14.89 -8.37
C ILE A 67 32.30 -13.50 -8.69
N VAL A 68 31.04 -13.24 -8.38
CA VAL A 68 30.44 -11.92 -8.43
C VAL A 68 30.28 -11.42 -6.99
N ASP A 69 30.92 -10.29 -6.67
CA ASP A 69 30.75 -9.60 -5.40
C ASP A 69 29.48 -8.73 -5.50
N GLY A 70 28.40 -9.20 -4.86
CA GLY A 70 27.13 -8.49 -4.80
C GLY A 70 27.16 -7.36 -3.76
N PRO A 71 26.25 -6.38 -3.86
CA PRO A 71 26.16 -5.31 -2.88
C PRO A 71 25.92 -5.83 -1.47
N GLY A 72 26.40 -5.08 -0.48
CA GLY A 72 26.01 -5.27 0.91
C GLY A 72 24.51 -5.08 1.09
N VAL A 73 23.85 -6.10 1.64
CA VAL A 73 22.43 -6.07 1.99
C VAL A 73 22.30 -6.08 3.50
N GLY A 74 21.75 -5.01 4.08
CA GLY A 74 21.37 -4.94 5.49
C GLY A 74 22.17 -3.92 6.33
N ASP A 75 23.02 -3.09 5.71
CA ASP A 75 23.76 -2.01 6.40
C ASP A 75 23.10 -0.64 6.27
N THR A 76 22.44 -0.41 5.15
CA THR A 76 21.60 0.76 4.94
C THR A 76 20.22 0.36 5.40
N ARG A 77 19.60 1.16 6.28
CA ARG A 77 18.21 0.96 6.69
C ARG A 77 17.38 0.74 5.42
N MET A 78 16.99 -0.50 5.15
CA MET A 78 16.24 -0.91 3.94
C MET A 78 14.80 -0.39 3.97
N ASN A 79 14.52 0.56 4.87
CA ASN A 79 13.26 1.25 5.03
C ASN A 79 13.14 2.51 4.15
N THR A 80 14.19 2.87 3.40
CA THR A 80 14.14 3.99 2.45
C THR A 80 13.99 3.49 1.02
N GLU A 81 13.19 4.21 0.22
CA GLU A 81 13.06 3.96 -1.21
C GLU A 81 14.43 3.92 -1.91
N ALA A 82 15.31 4.88 -1.61
CA ALA A 82 16.62 4.97 -2.25
C ALA A 82 17.51 3.75 -1.99
N ALA A 83 17.52 3.23 -0.75
CA ALA A 83 18.30 2.04 -0.42
C ALA A 83 17.72 0.79 -1.09
N THR A 84 16.40 0.60 -1.03
CA THR A 84 15.70 -0.52 -1.66
C THR A 84 15.92 -0.53 -3.17
N LYS A 85 15.76 0.63 -3.82
CA LYS A 85 16.00 0.80 -5.25
C LYS A 85 17.45 0.50 -5.62
N LEU A 86 18.41 1.04 -4.88
CA LEU A 86 19.84 0.81 -5.14
C LEU A 86 20.20 -0.68 -5.08
N VAL A 87 19.69 -1.41 -4.07
CA VAL A 87 19.92 -2.85 -3.96
C VAL A 87 19.23 -3.59 -5.10
N MET A 88 17.98 -3.27 -5.42
CA MET A 88 17.23 -3.94 -6.48
C MET A 88 17.85 -3.73 -7.86
N ASP A 89 18.28 -2.51 -8.18
CA ASP A 89 18.98 -2.17 -9.43
C ASP A 89 20.28 -2.97 -9.53
N LYS A 90 21.08 -3.01 -8.46
CA LYS A 90 22.32 -3.79 -8.44
C LYS A 90 22.07 -5.29 -8.58
N MET A 91 21.11 -5.85 -7.86
CA MET A 91 20.81 -7.28 -8.01
C MET A 91 20.33 -7.58 -9.44
N THR A 92 19.51 -6.71 -10.03
CA THR A 92 19.08 -6.83 -11.43
C THR A 92 20.27 -6.83 -12.38
N VAL A 93 21.21 -5.88 -12.23
CA VAL A 93 22.44 -5.85 -13.03
C VAL A 93 23.29 -7.11 -12.82
N ALA A 94 23.43 -7.61 -11.59
CA ALA A 94 24.23 -8.80 -11.29
C ALA A 94 23.65 -10.06 -11.97
N ILE A 95 22.32 -10.20 -11.95
CA ILE A 95 21.60 -11.29 -12.60
C ILE A 95 21.76 -11.17 -14.14
N SER A 96 21.47 -10.00 -14.72
CA SER A 96 21.58 -9.78 -16.17
C SER A 96 23.00 -9.88 -16.72
N ALA A 97 24.02 -9.54 -15.92
CA ALA A 97 25.43 -9.68 -16.29
C ALA A 97 25.91 -11.14 -16.35
N ASN A 98 25.06 -12.10 -15.96
CA ASN A 98 25.38 -13.51 -16.03
C ASN A 98 24.24 -14.33 -16.67
N PRO A 99 24.04 -14.24 -18.02
CA PRO A 99 22.91 -14.89 -18.71
C PRO A 99 22.86 -16.40 -18.58
N GLN A 100 24.01 -17.05 -18.33
CA GLN A 100 24.06 -18.49 -18.07
C GLN A 100 23.50 -18.85 -16.69
N GLY A 101 23.35 -17.87 -15.80
CA GLY A 101 22.87 -18.02 -14.43
C GLY A 101 23.96 -18.41 -13.42
N PHE A 102 23.60 -18.37 -12.14
CA PHE A 102 24.47 -18.72 -11.02
C PHE A 102 24.26 -20.15 -10.54
N HIS A 103 25.34 -20.85 -10.20
CA HIS A 103 25.26 -22.21 -9.64
C HIS A 103 24.90 -22.19 -8.16
N ALA A 104 25.37 -21.16 -7.44
CA ALA A 104 25.02 -20.97 -6.04
C ALA A 104 25.09 -19.49 -5.65
N PHE A 105 24.26 -19.15 -4.68
CA PHE A 105 24.37 -17.93 -3.89
C PHE A 105 25.15 -18.27 -2.62
N LEU A 106 26.16 -17.48 -2.31
CA LEU A 106 26.91 -17.57 -1.06
C LEU A 106 26.38 -16.49 -0.13
N LEU A 107 25.54 -16.87 0.83
CA LEU A 107 25.05 -15.96 1.86
C LEU A 107 26.11 -15.86 2.95
N VAL A 108 26.81 -14.74 2.98
CA VAL A 108 27.98 -14.54 3.84
C VAL A 108 27.56 -13.91 5.16
N VAL A 109 27.88 -14.64 6.23
CA VAL A 109 27.61 -14.30 7.63
C VAL A 109 28.92 -14.27 8.38
N LYS A 110 29.05 -13.40 9.39
CA LYS A 110 30.21 -13.36 10.26
C LYS A 110 29.98 -14.21 11.51
N PHE A 111 30.90 -15.14 11.80
CA PHE A 111 30.90 -15.90 13.05
C PHE A 111 31.10 -14.98 14.27
N GLY A 112 30.46 -15.31 15.39
CA GLY A 112 30.52 -14.55 16.65
C GLY A 112 29.64 -13.28 16.67
N GLY A 113 28.87 -13.02 15.60
CA GLY A 113 27.84 -12.00 15.59
C GLY A 113 26.51 -12.53 16.12
N ARG A 114 25.72 -11.70 16.80
CA ARG A 114 24.33 -12.03 17.13
C ARG A 114 23.46 -11.95 15.89
N PHE A 115 22.66 -12.98 15.64
CA PHE A 115 21.54 -12.89 14.70
C PHE A 115 20.39 -12.15 15.35
N THR A 116 20.00 -11.04 14.75
CA THR A 116 18.99 -10.11 15.23
C THR A 116 17.77 -10.12 14.32
N GLU A 117 16.68 -9.45 14.73
CA GLU A 117 15.49 -9.29 13.88
C GLU A 117 15.82 -8.57 12.56
N GLU A 118 16.80 -7.66 12.55
CA GLU A 118 17.26 -7.01 11.32
C GLU A 118 17.90 -8.01 10.34
N ASP A 119 18.55 -9.07 10.83
CA ASP A 119 19.04 -10.15 9.98
C ASP A 119 17.87 -10.90 9.36
N LYS A 120 16.82 -11.20 10.15
CA LYS A 120 15.59 -11.82 9.65
C LYS A 120 14.91 -10.98 8.57
N ASP A 121 14.76 -9.68 8.79
CA ASP A 121 14.21 -8.74 7.82
C ASP A 121 15.04 -8.71 6.52
N THR A 122 16.37 -8.78 6.65
CA THR A 122 17.27 -8.88 5.49
C THR A 122 17.03 -10.17 4.69
N ILE A 123 16.81 -11.30 5.37
CA ILE A 123 16.48 -12.57 4.70
C ILE A 123 15.13 -12.49 3.99
N VAL A 124 14.09 -11.96 4.64
CA VAL A 124 12.75 -11.75 4.04
C VAL A 124 12.86 -10.83 2.81
N PHE A 125 13.64 -9.76 2.91
CA PHE A 125 13.90 -8.85 1.80
C PHE A 125 14.57 -9.57 0.62
N LEU A 126 15.57 -10.40 0.88
CA LEU A 126 16.23 -11.19 -0.16
C LEU A 126 15.28 -12.19 -0.82
N LYS A 127 14.35 -12.79 -0.06
CA LYS A 127 13.31 -13.70 -0.61
C LYS A 127 12.35 -12.96 -1.54
N LYS A 128 11.94 -11.73 -1.19
CA LYS A 128 11.15 -10.87 -2.09
C LYS A 128 11.89 -10.53 -3.39
N ILE A 129 13.22 -10.41 -3.35
CA ILE A 129 14.04 -10.11 -4.54
C ILE A 129 14.28 -11.35 -5.41
N PHE A 130 14.79 -12.43 -4.82
CA PHE A 130 15.24 -13.60 -5.56
C PHE A 130 14.19 -14.71 -5.67
N GLY A 131 13.06 -14.58 -4.99
CA GLY A 131 11.97 -15.54 -4.93
C GLY A 131 12.03 -16.43 -3.68
N GLU A 132 10.86 -16.83 -3.19
CA GLU A 132 10.71 -17.51 -1.89
C GLU A 132 11.56 -18.77 -1.71
N THR A 133 11.84 -19.51 -2.78
CA THR A 133 12.59 -20.77 -2.71
C THR A 133 14.10 -20.60 -2.92
N PHE A 134 14.61 -19.38 -3.13
CA PHE A 134 16.01 -19.20 -3.54
C PHE A 134 17.02 -19.72 -2.51
N LEU A 135 16.71 -19.60 -1.21
CA LEU A 135 17.53 -20.11 -0.11
C LEU A 135 17.63 -21.63 -0.15
N LYS A 136 16.47 -22.27 -0.31
CA LYS A 136 16.33 -23.72 -0.38
C LYS A 136 16.98 -24.32 -1.62
N ASP A 137 16.88 -23.65 -2.76
CA ASP A 137 17.24 -24.24 -4.04
C ASP A 137 18.68 -23.91 -4.47
N TYR A 138 19.20 -22.72 -4.11
CA TYR A 138 20.45 -22.20 -4.66
C TYR A 138 21.44 -21.67 -3.62
N CYS A 139 21.06 -21.54 -2.35
CA CYS A 139 21.90 -20.87 -1.36
C CYS A 139 22.76 -21.85 -0.52
N ILE A 140 23.98 -21.40 -0.25
CA ILE A 140 24.91 -21.98 0.72
C ILE A 140 25.25 -20.89 1.72
N LEU A 141 25.08 -21.19 3.00
CA LEU A 141 25.46 -20.31 4.09
C LEU A 141 26.98 -20.38 4.30
N VAL A 142 27.66 -19.24 4.31
CA VAL A 142 29.10 -19.15 4.52
C VAL A 142 29.37 -18.34 5.78
N LEU A 143 29.84 -18.99 6.84
CA LEU A 143 30.33 -18.32 8.03
C LEU A 143 31.79 -17.94 7.84
N THR A 144 32.10 -16.66 7.98
CA THR A 144 33.46 -16.12 7.98
C THR A 144 33.96 -15.94 9.41
N CYS A 145 35.23 -15.56 9.58
CA CYS A 145 35.89 -15.53 10.89
C CYS A 145 36.04 -16.93 11.52
N GLY A 146 36.32 -17.95 10.70
CA GLY A 146 36.62 -19.29 11.17
C GLY A 146 37.85 -19.39 12.07
N ASP A 147 38.75 -18.40 12.01
CA ASP A 147 39.86 -18.23 12.96
C ASP A 147 39.38 -18.02 14.40
N ASN A 148 38.22 -17.38 14.57
CA ASN A 148 37.61 -17.21 15.88
C ASN A 148 36.94 -18.50 16.36
N PHE A 149 36.17 -19.17 15.49
CA PHE A 149 35.55 -20.45 15.83
C PHE A 149 36.60 -21.50 16.18
N GLN A 150 37.73 -21.54 15.48
CA GLN A 150 38.78 -22.52 15.76
C GLN A 150 39.33 -22.39 17.19
N LYS A 151 39.49 -21.17 17.71
CA LYS A 151 39.89 -20.94 19.10
C LYS A 151 38.83 -21.43 20.08
N GLU A 152 37.56 -21.13 19.81
CA GLU A 152 36.45 -21.58 20.64
C GLU A 152 36.32 -23.12 20.63
N SER A 153 36.49 -23.75 19.47
CA SER A 153 36.50 -25.21 19.29
C SER A 153 37.68 -25.87 20.01
N GLU A 154 38.86 -25.26 20.02
CA GLU A 154 40.02 -25.74 20.78
C GLU A 154 39.78 -25.71 22.30
N GLU A 155 39.00 -24.75 22.80
CA GLU A 155 38.64 -24.62 24.22
C GLU A 155 37.49 -25.55 24.64
N SER A 156 36.49 -25.73 23.77
CA SER A 156 35.24 -26.43 24.07
C SER A 156 35.21 -27.89 23.58
N GLY A 157 36.02 -28.24 22.60
CA GLY A 157 36.08 -29.57 21.99
C GLY A 157 34.95 -29.89 21.01
N ILE A 158 34.04 -28.95 20.72
CA ILE A 158 32.93 -29.14 19.78
C ILE A 158 33.34 -28.88 18.33
N THR A 159 32.80 -29.70 17.43
CA THR A 159 32.96 -29.54 15.99
C THR A 159 32.04 -28.43 15.45
N PHE A 160 32.31 -27.96 14.22
CA PHE A 160 31.48 -26.93 13.60
C PHE A 160 30.06 -27.41 13.31
N GLU A 161 29.92 -28.68 12.95
CA GLU A 161 28.64 -29.33 12.72
C GLU A 161 27.81 -29.41 14.02
N GLU A 162 28.42 -29.87 15.13
CA GLU A 162 27.77 -29.89 16.44
C GLU A 162 27.38 -28.48 16.90
N TRP A 163 28.28 -27.51 16.71
CA TRP A 163 27.98 -26.10 17.00
C TRP A 163 26.75 -25.62 16.23
N CYS A 164 26.60 -25.98 14.94
CA CYS A 164 25.43 -25.61 14.15
C CYS A 164 24.15 -26.26 14.68
N ASP A 165 24.21 -27.52 15.12
CA ASP A 165 23.05 -28.27 15.65
C ASP A 165 22.53 -27.68 16.97
N GLU A 166 23.43 -27.10 17.77
CA GLU A 166 23.11 -26.42 19.05
C GLU A 166 22.47 -25.04 18.88
N GLN A 167 22.51 -24.47 17.67
CA GLN A 167 21.95 -23.13 17.45
C GLN A 167 20.42 -23.12 17.53
N GLY A 168 19.88 -21.99 17.99
CA GLY A 168 18.44 -21.74 18.09
C GLY A 168 17.99 -20.47 17.39
N GLY A 169 16.68 -20.20 17.43
CA GLY A 169 16.07 -18.97 16.92
C GLY A 169 16.29 -18.73 15.43
N ILE A 170 16.44 -17.46 15.06
CA ILE A 170 16.52 -16.97 13.67
C ILE A 170 17.65 -17.66 12.89
N PHE A 171 18.78 -17.94 13.53
CA PHE A 171 19.90 -18.58 12.85
C PHE A 171 19.63 -20.05 12.53
N LYS A 172 18.96 -20.78 13.43
CA LYS A 172 18.51 -22.15 13.15
C LYS A 172 17.50 -22.20 12.00
N GLU A 173 16.53 -21.27 12.00
CA GLU A 173 15.57 -21.12 10.90
C GLU A 173 16.30 -20.94 9.55
N LEU A 174 17.35 -20.11 9.52
CA LEU A 174 18.17 -19.89 8.33
C LEU A 174 18.96 -21.14 7.89
N LEU A 175 19.52 -21.89 8.85
CA LEU A 175 20.18 -23.18 8.57
C LEU A 175 19.21 -24.16 7.94
N GLU A 176 18.00 -24.29 8.49
CA GLU A 176 16.95 -25.17 7.98
C GLU A 176 16.46 -24.74 6.59
N GLU A 177 16.22 -23.44 6.35
CA GLU A 177 15.86 -22.92 5.03
C GLU A 177 16.94 -23.18 3.98
N CYS A 178 18.22 -23.13 4.36
CA CYS A 178 19.35 -23.51 3.52
C CYS A 178 19.61 -25.02 3.50
N CYS A 179 18.70 -25.85 4.02
CA CYS A 179 18.81 -27.31 4.14
C CYS A 179 20.18 -27.76 4.71
N TRP A 180 20.65 -27.08 5.75
CA TRP A 180 21.91 -27.36 6.45
C TRP A 180 23.16 -27.27 5.57
N ARG A 181 23.08 -26.54 4.44
CA ARG A 181 24.25 -26.24 3.59
C ARG A 181 25.01 -25.06 4.18
N VAL A 182 25.93 -25.36 5.10
CA VAL A 182 26.74 -24.37 5.79
C VAL A 182 28.23 -24.71 5.74
N VAL A 183 29.07 -23.72 5.46
CA VAL A 183 30.54 -23.87 5.48
C VAL A 183 31.19 -22.78 6.33
N LEU A 184 32.23 -23.15 7.06
CA LEU A 184 33.06 -22.23 7.82
C LEU A 184 34.32 -21.85 7.04
N PHE A 185 34.64 -20.55 7.03
CA PHE A 185 35.81 -20.01 6.37
C PHE A 185 36.70 -19.19 7.31
N ASP A 186 37.94 -19.63 7.49
CA ASP A 186 39.06 -18.77 7.86
C ASP A 186 39.63 -18.11 6.60
N ASN A 187 39.40 -16.81 6.45
CA ASN A 187 39.89 -16.02 5.31
C ASN A 187 41.32 -15.50 5.52
N LYS A 188 41.90 -15.67 6.72
CA LYS A 188 43.25 -15.22 7.07
C LYS A 188 44.26 -16.36 7.11
N THR A 189 43.82 -17.60 6.96
CA THR A 189 44.72 -18.76 7.03
C THR A 189 45.89 -18.65 6.05
N GLY A 190 47.10 -18.85 6.56
CA GLY A 190 48.31 -19.03 5.76
C GLY A 190 48.47 -20.47 5.25
N SER A 191 47.72 -21.41 5.80
CA SER A 191 47.92 -22.84 5.57
C SER A 191 47.22 -23.33 4.31
N GLU A 192 47.99 -23.78 3.32
CA GLU A 192 47.46 -24.29 2.05
C GLU A 192 46.58 -25.53 2.23
N THR A 193 46.84 -26.35 3.25
CA THR A 193 46.01 -27.53 3.55
C THR A 193 44.62 -27.12 4.03
N VAL A 194 44.54 -26.13 4.91
CA VAL A 194 43.28 -25.57 5.43
C VAL A 194 42.50 -24.89 4.31
N LYS A 195 43.17 -24.09 3.47
CA LYS A 195 42.56 -23.50 2.26
C LYS A 195 41.95 -24.57 1.37
N ARG A 196 42.73 -25.60 1.03
CA ARG A 196 42.28 -26.68 0.15
C ARG A 196 41.09 -27.44 0.73
N ALA A 197 41.05 -27.65 2.05
CA ALA A 197 39.94 -28.29 2.74
C ALA A 197 38.66 -27.44 2.69
N GLN A 198 38.73 -26.15 3.01
CA GLN A 198 37.61 -25.20 2.91
C GLN A 198 37.02 -25.16 1.49
N LEU A 199 37.88 -25.02 0.47
CA LEU A 199 37.46 -25.01 -0.93
C LEU A 199 36.83 -26.34 -1.37
N LYS A 200 37.40 -27.46 -0.93
CA LYS A 200 36.84 -28.79 -1.21
C LYS A 200 35.46 -28.94 -0.58
N SER A 201 35.25 -28.44 0.63
CA SER A 201 33.94 -28.45 1.30
C SER A 201 32.92 -27.62 0.53
N LEU A 202 33.26 -26.37 0.19
CA LEU A 202 32.41 -25.49 -0.61
C LEU A 202 32.03 -26.10 -1.96
N PHE A 203 33.01 -26.59 -2.73
CA PHE A 203 32.74 -27.19 -4.03
C PHE A 203 31.92 -28.49 -3.93
N LYS A 204 32.08 -29.25 -2.83
CA LYS A 204 31.23 -30.42 -2.56
C LYS A 204 29.79 -30.00 -2.29
N MET A 205 29.56 -28.89 -1.60
CA MET A 205 28.20 -28.35 -1.40
C MET A 205 27.60 -27.83 -2.70
N VAL A 206 28.37 -27.07 -3.50
CA VAL A 206 27.93 -26.60 -4.82
C VAL A 206 27.62 -27.78 -5.75
N ASP A 207 28.45 -28.84 -5.76
CA ASP A 207 28.20 -30.05 -6.56
C ASP A 207 26.94 -30.81 -6.11
N ARG A 208 26.54 -30.67 -4.85
CA ARG A 208 25.33 -31.29 -4.27
C ARG A 208 24.07 -30.45 -4.47
N LEU A 209 24.20 -29.19 -4.89
CA LEU A 209 23.06 -28.39 -5.36
C LEU A 209 22.63 -28.95 -6.72
N THR A 210 21.97 -30.11 -6.69
CA THR A 210 21.53 -30.86 -7.86
C THR A 210 20.06 -30.58 -8.11
N PHE A 211 19.67 -29.33 -8.29
CA PHE A 211 18.54 -29.07 -9.16
C PHE A 211 19.06 -29.22 -10.60
N HIS A 212 19.09 -30.47 -11.08
CA HIS A 212 19.57 -30.96 -12.38
C HIS A 212 19.87 -29.91 -13.47
N GLY A 213 21.03 -29.25 -13.43
CA GLY A 213 21.46 -28.32 -14.48
C GLY A 213 20.76 -26.96 -14.52
N HIS A 214 19.91 -26.61 -13.55
CA HIS A 214 19.29 -25.28 -13.49
C HIS A 214 20.11 -24.39 -12.58
N ARG A 215 20.94 -23.56 -13.22
CA ARG A 215 21.48 -22.36 -12.60
C ARG A 215 20.33 -21.40 -12.32
N TYR A 216 20.46 -20.55 -11.31
CA TYR A 216 19.54 -19.44 -11.11
C TYR A 216 19.69 -18.44 -12.26
N LYS A 217 18.65 -18.28 -13.07
CA LYS A 217 18.63 -17.44 -14.28
C LYS A 217 17.60 -16.33 -14.17
N ASP A 218 17.53 -15.49 -15.21
CA ASP A 218 16.51 -14.45 -15.37
C ASP A 218 15.08 -14.99 -15.20
N GLU A 219 14.79 -16.22 -15.66
CA GLU A 219 13.49 -16.87 -15.48
C GLU A 219 13.11 -17.03 -14.00
N ASN A 220 14.07 -17.43 -13.15
CA ASN A 220 13.85 -17.54 -11.71
C ASN A 220 13.62 -16.15 -11.09
N PHE A 221 14.43 -15.17 -11.50
CA PHE A 221 14.31 -13.79 -11.03
C PHE A 221 12.97 -13.15 -11.41
N ASN A 222 12.47 -13.45 -12.60
CA ASN A 222 11.18 -12.96 -13.10
C ASN A 222 9.98 -13.56 -12.37
N LYS A 223 10.09 -14.77 -11.79
CA LYS A 223 9.02 -15.31 -10.92
C LYS A 223 8.77 -14.43 -9.69
N ALA A 224 9.78 -13.69 -9.23
CA ALA A 224 9.67 -12.76 -8.11
C ALA A 224 9.32 -11.31 -8.54
N LEU A 225 8.97 -11.07 -9.81
CA LEU A 225 8.71 -9.71 -10.32
C LEU A 225 7.61 -9.00 -9.52
N ALA A 226 6.46 -9.64 -9.32
CA ALA A 226 5.35 -9.07 -8.54
C ALA A 226 5.76 -8.75 -7.08
N ALA A 227 6.59 -9.60 -6.46
CA ALA A 227 7.11 -9.36 -5.11
C ALA A 227 8.07 -8.15 -5.08
N ARG A 228 8.91 -7.99 -6.12
CA ARG A 228 9.82 -6.84 -6.28
C ARG A 228 9.06 -5.54 -6.53
N GLU A 229 8.04 -5.55 -7.37
CA GLU A 229 7.17 -4.40 -7.62
C GLU A 229 6.46 -3.96 -6.34
N ARG A 230 5.87 -4.93 -5.62
CA ARG A 230 5.25 -4.68 -4.32
C ARG A 230 6.23 -4.12 -3.31
N LEU A 231 7.45 -4.66 -3.22
CA LEU A 231 8.51 -4.19 -2.33
C LEU A 231 8.88 -2.73 -2.61
N MET A 232 8.89 -2.31 -3.88
CA MET A 232 9.14 -0.91 -4.26
C MET A 232 8.03 0.02 -3.78
N ILE A 233 6.77 -0.38 -3.93
CA ILE A 233 5.64 0.40 -3.42
C ILE A 233 5.64 0.45 -1.89
N GLU A 234 5.94 -0.68 -1.21
CA GLU A 234 6.08 -0.73 0.25
C GLU A 234 7.17 0.23 0.76
N SER A 235 8.28 0.40 0.02
CA SER A 235 9.34 1.35 0.38
C SER A 235 8.93 2.82 0.22
N LYS A 236 7.95 3.11 -0.64
CA LYS A 236 7.36 4.44 -0.86
C LYS A 236 6.18 4.73 0.05
N LYS A 237 5.57 3.68 0.60
CA LYS A 237 4.36 3.74 1.42
C LYS A 237 4.40 4.80 2.54
N PRO A 238 5.50 5.04 3.27
CA PRO A 238 5.53 6.07 4.30
C PRO A 238 5.24 7.48 3.75
N MET A 239 5.83 7.83 2.60
CA MET A 239 5.62 9.13 1.94
C MET A 239 4.19 9.24 1.40
N ILE A 240 3.72 8.20 0.70
CA ILE A 240 2.35 8.15 0.16
C ILE A 240 1.32 8.25 1.29
N ARG A 241 1.58 7.59 2.42
CA ARG A 241 0.73 7.66 3.61
C ARG A 241 0.69 9.08 4.17
N GLU A 242 1.83 9.75 4.30
CA GLU A 242 1.88 11.14 4.78
C GLU A 242 1.06 12.09 3.88
N GLU A 243 1.25 12.01 2.56
CA GLU A 243 0.48 12.78 1.57
C GLU A 243 -1.02 12.48 1.67
N THR A 244 -1.39 11.19 1.71
CA THR A 244 -2.78 10.73 1.82
C THR A 244 -3.44 11.21 3.12
N MET A 245 -2.75 11.10 4.25
CA MET A 245 -3.27 11.50 5.55
C MET A 245 -3.43 13.02 5.66
N THR A 246 -2.53 13.78 5.04
CA THR A 246 -2.65 15.23 4.95
C THR A 246 -3.88 15.62 4.13
N GLU A 247 -4.04 15.04 2.95
CA GLU A 247 -5.15 15.36 2.05
C GLU A 247 -6.51 14.95 2.63
N THR A 248 -6.60 13.75 3.22
CA THR A 248 -7.82 13.30 3.92
C THR A 248 -8.16 14.20 5.10
N SER A 249 -7.18 14.68 5.87
CA SER A 249 -7.42 15.62 6.97
C SER A 249 -8.01 16.94 6.48
N LEU A 250 -7.51 17.47 5.35
CA LEU A 250 -8.07 18.68 4.73
C LEU A 250 -9.51 18.45 4.23
N ILE A 251 -9.78 17.30 3.62
CA ILE A 251 -11.13 16.94 3.16
C ILE A 251 -12.09 16.83 4.35
N ILE A 252 -11.68 16.19 5.44
CA ILE A 252 -12.49 16.08 6.68
C ILE A 252 -12.78 17.47 7.25
N GLN A 253 -11.78 18.35 7.32
CA GLN A 253 -11.97 19.71 7.82
C GLN A 253 -12.94 20.51 6.93
N SER A 254 -12.84 20.39 5.61
CA SER A 254 -13.79 21.01 4.69
C SER A 254 -15.20 20.43 4.85
N LEU A 255 -15.34 19.12 4.99
CA LEU A 255 -16.62 18.45 5.19
C LEU A 255 -17.33 18.97 6.46
N GLN A 256 -16.59 19.13 7.56
CA GLN A 256 -17.12 19.69 8.80
C GLN A 256 -17.65 21.12 8.63
N ARG A 257 -17.01 21.95 7.79
CA ARG A 257 -17.51 23.30 7.48
C ARG A 257 -18.79 23.24 6.65
N VAL A 258 -18.85 22.33 5.68
CA VAL A 258 -20.03 22.16 4.82
C VAL A 258 -21.25 21.67 5.60
N GLN A 259 -21.05 20.82 6.62
CA GLN A 259 -22.11 20.38 7.54
C GLN A 259 -22.73 21.53 8.36
N GLN A 260 -22.06 22.69 8.46
CA GLN A 260 -22.58 23.88 9.15
C GLN A 260 -23.38 24.81 8.21
N ILE A 261 -23.50 24.49 6.92
CA ILE A 261 -24.22 25.31 5.94
C ILE A 261 -25.72 25.01 6.03
N ASP A 262 -26.52 26.00 6.43
CA ASP A 262 -27.98 25.87 6.54
C ASP A 262 -28.70 25.70 5.20
N GLU A 263 -28.10 26.24 4.13
CA GLU A 263 -28.69 26.26 2.80
C GLU A 263 -28.25 25.04 1.98
N PRO A 264 -29.15 24.06 1.73
CA PRO A 264 -28.75 22.77 1.19
C PRO A 264 -28.25 22.84 -0.24
N LYS A 265 -28.74 23.80 -1.05
CA LYS A 265 -28.27 23.99 -2.44
C LYS A 265 -26.81 24.46 -2.48
N LYS A 266 -26.37 25.28 -1.51
CA LYS A 266 -24.96 25.69 -1.39
C LYS A 266 -24.10 24.55 -0.85
N ALA A 267 -24.57 23.86 0.19
CA ALA A 267 -23.88 22.70 0.74
C ALA A 267 -23.62 21.62 -0.33
N LEU A 268 -24.59 21.36 -1.22
CA LEU A 268 -24.44 20.40 -2.31
C LEU A 268 -23.32 20.75 -3.29
N ILE A 269 -23.08 22.02 -3.59
CA ILE A 269 -21.99 22.44 -4.48
C ILE A 269 -20.65 22.06 -3.85
N ASP A 270 -20.45 22.41 -2.58
CA ASP A 270 -19.21 22.12 -1.86
C ASP A 270 -19.02 20.61 -1.64
N LEU A 271 -20.08 19.86 -1.33
CA LEU A 271 -20.02 18.40 -1.21
C LEU A 271 -19.61 17.73 -2.53
N ASN A 272 -20.12 18.19 -3.68
CA ASN A 272 -19.71 17.67 -4.99
C ASN A 272 -18.24 17.99 -5.31
N LEU A 273 -17.75 19.17 -4.89
CA LEU A 273 -16.32 19.50 -5.00
C LEU A 273 -15.47 18.55 -4.14
N LEU A 274 -15.91 18.25 -2.91
CA LEU A 274 -15.24 17.28 -2.04
C LEU A 274 -15.29 15.86 -2.61
N GLN A 275 -16.39 15.46 -3.25
CA GLN A 275 -16.51 14.18 -3.93
C GLN A 275 -15.49 14.05 -5.07
N ASN A 276 -15.31 15.09 -5.89
CA ASN A 276 -14.29 15.10 -6.93
C ASN A 276 -12.88 15.03 -6.33
N ARG A 277 -12.61 15.77 -5.26
CA ARG A 277 -11.31 15.81 -4.58
C ARG A 277 -10.93 14.44 -4.00
N ILE A 278 -11.86 13.76 -3.30
CA ILE A 278 -11.62 12.42 -2.75
C ILE A 278 -11.46 11.37 -3.87
N GLN A 279 -12.18 11.54 -4.99
CA GLN A 279 -12.05 10.66 -6.15
C GLN A 279 -10.67 10.77 -6.79
N LEU A 280 -10.13 11.98 -6.95
CA LEU A 280 -8.77 12.19 -7.45
C LEU A 280 -7.71 11.56 -6.54
N LEU A 281 -7.87 11.69 -5.22
CA LEU A 281 -6.98 11.06 -4.25
C LEU A 281 -7.05 9.53 -4.37
N TYR A 282 -8.26 8.97 -4.48
CA TYR A 282 -8.48 7.54 -4.69
C TYR A 282 -7.79 7.04 -5.96
N ASP A 283 -8.00 7.72 -7.09
CA ASP A 283 -7.40 7.34 -8.38
C ASP A 283 -5.88 7.44 -8.35
N SER A 284 -5.33 8.43 -7.66
CA SER A 284 -3.88 8.56 -7.42
C SER A 284 -3.33 7.37 -6.65
N ILE A 285 -3.99 6.92 -5.58
CA ILE A 285 -3.55 5.76 -4.79
C ILE A 285 -3.64 4.49 -5.63
N VAL A 286 -4.71 4.29 -6.40
CA VAL A 286 -4.86 3.12 -7.28
C VAL A 286 -3.75 3.10 -8.33
N PHE A 287 -3.44 4.25 -8.93
CA PHE A 287 -2.36 4.38 -9.90
C PHE A 287 -1.00 4.09 -9.28
N GLN A 288 -0.72 4.60 -8.09
CA GLN A 288 0.55 4.36 -7.39
C GLN A 288 0.71 2.92 -6.89
N ASP A 289 -0.38 2.26 -6.46
CA ASP A 289 -0.36 0.86 -6.02
C ASP A 289 -0.06 -0.10 -7.17
N ASN A 290 -0.49 0.25 -8.39
CA ASN A 290 -0.30 -0.52 -9.62
C ASN A 290 -0.73 -2.00 -9.49
N GLY A 291 -1.77 -2.28 -8.69
CA GLY A 291 -2.31 -3.62 -8.48
C GLY A 291 -1.48 -4.52 -7.56
N THR A 292 -0.48 -3.98 -6.86
CA THR A 292 0.36 -4.76 -5.93
C THR A 292 -0.34 -5.08 -4.60
N GLY A 293 -1.36 -4.30 -4.24
CA GLY A 293 -2.07 -4.37 -2.97
C GLY A 293 -1.26 -3.87 -1.76
N ALA A 294 -0.11 -3.22 -1.98
CA ALA A 294 0.73 -2.67 -0.92
C ALA A 294 0.05 -1.52 -0.15
N LEU A 295 -0.81 -0.76 -0.83
CA LEU A 295 -1.50 0.43 -0.31
C LEU A 295 -2.96 0.14 0.11
N HIS A 296 -3.33 -1.12 0.30
CA HIS A 296 -4.70 -1.52 0.60
C HIS A 296 -5.30 -0.82 1.84
N ASP A 297 -4.51 -0.60 2.88
CA ASP A 297 -4.91 0.14 4.09
C ASP A 297 -5.24 1.61 3.80
N LEU A 298 -4.44 2.28 2.95
CA LEU A 298 -4.71 3.66 2.53
C LEU A 298 -5.97 3.72 1.67
N PHE A 299 -6.12 2.75 0.76
CA PHE A 299 -7.32 2.60 -0.05
C PHE A 299 -8.58 2.48 0.81
N GLN A 300 -8.58 1.61 1.83
CA GLN A 300 -9.72 1.47 2.74
C GLN A 300 -10.04 2.75 3.49
N THR A 301 -9.01 3.51 3.89
CA THR A 301 -9.18 4.80 4.58
C THR A 301 -9.86 5.82 3.67
N VAL A 302 -9.38 5.98 2.44
CA VAL A 302 -9.94 6.91 1.45
C VAL A 302 -11.34 6.48 1.02
N GLN A 303 -11.56 5.18 0.81
CA GLN A 303 -12.87 4.63 0.45
C GLN A 303 -13.92 4.89 1.55
N SER A 304 -13.54 4.75 2.83
CA SER A 304 -14.43 5.03 3.94
C SER A 304 -14.86 6.50 3.96
N LEU A 305 -13.92 7.43 3.76
CA LEU A 305 -14.22 8.86 3.69
C LEU A 305 -15.08 9.22 2.47
N ARG A 306 -14.83 8.59 1.32
CA ARG A 306 -15.64 8.74 0.12
C ARG A 306 -17.09 8.32 0.37
N THR A 307 -17.32 7.16 0.97
CA THR A 307 -18.67 6.70 1.34
C THR A 307 -19.37 7.69 2.27
N THR A 308 -18.65 8.27 3.23
CA THR A 308 -19.20 9.32 4.10
C THR A 308 -19.67 10.54 3.31
N ILE A 309 -18.87 11.04 2.37
CA ILE A 309 -19.24 12.18 1.51
C ILE A 309 -20.45 11.84 0.63
N GLU A 310 -20.49 10.63 0.05
CA GLU A 310 -21.63 10.16 -0.76
C GLU A 310 -22.94 10.11 0.04
N ASN A 311 -22.86 9.67 1.31
CA ASN A 311 -24.00 9.69 2.21
C ASN A 311 -24.46 11.12 2.53
N GLU A 312 -23.54 12.04 2.80
CA GLU A 312 -23.83 13.45 3.06
C GLU A 312 -24.49 14.13 1.84
N ILE A 313 -24.01 13.86 0.63
CA ILE A 313 -24.64 14.33 -0.61
C ILE A 313 -26.09 13.85 -0.69
N THR A 314 -26.30 12.55 -0.45
CA THR A 314 -27.63 11.95 -0.49
C THR A 314 -28.57 12.60 0.53
N MET A 315 -28.09 12.89 1.74
CA MET A 315 -28.87 13.58 2.77
C MET A 315 -29.19 15.03 2.36
N ALA A 316 -28.19 15.80 1.92
CA ALA A 316 -28.37 17.18 1.49
C ALA A 316 -29.34 17.30 0.30
N GLN A 317 -29.31 16.35 -0.65
CA GLN A 317 -30.27 16.27 -1.75
C GLN A 317 -31.70 16.07 -1.25
N ARG A 318 -31.91 15.15 -0.31
CA ARG A 318 -33.23 14.91 0.30
C ARG A 318 -33.76 16.17 0.99
N ILE A 319 -32.92 16.81 1.81
CA ILE A 319 -33.27 18.06 2.51
C ILE A 319 -33.63 19.18 1.51
N ALA A 320 -32.86 19.31 0.41
CA ALA A 320 -33.16 20.30 -0.62
C ALA A 320 -34.53 20.08 -1.27
N ILE A 321 -34.86 18.83 -1.61
CA ILE A 321 -36.15 18.46 -2.22
C ILE A 321 -37.30 18.72 -1.25
N GLU A 322 -37.17 18.35 0.02
CA GLU A 322 -38.21 18.57 1.03
C GLU A 322 -38.43 20.06 1.31
N LYS A 323 -37.35 20.85 1.45
CA LYS A 323 -37.45 22.31 1.61
C LYS A 323 -38.16 22.96 0.41
N GLU A 324 -37.87 22.51 -0.81
CA GLU A 324 -38.51 23.04 -2.01
C GLU A 324 -40.01 22.69 -2.07
N LYS A 325 -40.39 21.45 -1.75
CA LYS A 325 -41.79 21.02 -1.67
C LYS A 325 -42.57 21.85 -0.65
N PHE A 326 -42.02 22.00 0.56
CA PHE A 326 -42.64 22.78 1.63
C PHE A 326 -42.80 24.25 1.25
N THR A 327 -41.79 24.84 0.61
CA THR A 327 -41.86 26.24 0.14
C THR A 327 -42.95 26.40 -0.92
N ASN A 328 -43.05 25.47 -1.88
CA ASN A 328 -44.09 25.49 -2.91
C ASN A 328 -45.50 25.34 -2.31
N GLU A 329 -45.65 24.49 -1.31
CA GLU A 329 -46.91 24.29 -0.60
C GLU A 329 -47.34 25.55 0.18
N LEU A 330 -46.41 26.21 0.87
CA LEU A 330 -46.67 27.50 1.54
C LEU A 330 -47.10 28.58 0.54
N VAL A 331 -46.42 28.69 -0.59
CA VAL A 331 -46.78 29.67 -1.65
C VAL A 331 -48.18 29.38 -2.19
N LYS A 332 -48.52 28.11 -2.44
CA LYS A 332 -49.85 27.71 -2.89
C LYS A 332 -50.93 28.04 -1.85
N ASN A 333 -50.71 27.70 -0.59
CA ASN A 333 -51.64 28.00 0.50
C ASN A 333 -51.85 29.51 0.68
N HIS A 334 -50.78 30.30 0.55
CA HIS A 334 -50.85 31.75 0.57
C HIS A 334 -51.70 32.31 -0.58
N GLN A 335 -51.46 31.85 -1.81
CA GLN A 335 -52.26 32.23 -2.99
C GLN A 335 -53.73 31.87 -2.85
N GLU A 336 -54.04 30.68 -2.31
CA GLU A 336 -55.42 30.28 -2.04
C GLU A 336 -56.10 31.15 -0.98
N PHE A 337 -55.37 31.51 0.09
CA PHE A 337 -55.88 32.42 1.11
C PHE A 337 -56.14 33.82 0.54
N GLU A 338 -55.22 34.36 -0.25
CA GLU A 338 -55.39 35.64 -0.93
C GLU A 338 -56.57 35.63 -1.90
N ALA A 339 -56.74 34.56 -2.68
CA ALA A 339 -57.88 34.40 -3.59
C ALA A 339 -59.23 34.38 -2.84
N LYS A 340 -59.30 33.64 -1.71
CA LYS A 340 -60.48 33.63 -0.83
C LYS A 340 -60.76 35.02 -0.24
N ARG A 341 -59.73 35.72 0.24
CA ARG A 341 -59.84 37.08 0.76
C ARG A 341 -60.37 38.05 -0.29
N MET A 342 -59.82 38.02 -1.51
CA MET A 342 -60.27 38.86 -2.63
C MET A 342 -61.73 38.57 -3.01
N LYS A 343 -62.14 37.30 -2.98
CA LYS A 343 -63.53 36.92 -3.22
C LYS A 343 -64.46 37.48 -2.13
N TRP A 344 -64.10 37.33 -0.86
CA TRP A 344 -64.86 37.88 0.27
C TRP A 344 -64.95 39.41 0.21
N GLU A 345 -63.87 40.12 -0.12
CA GLU A 345 -63.89 41.58 -0.27
C GLU A 345 -64.81 42.03 -1.41
N ARG A 346 -64.86 41.28 -2.53
CA ARG A 346 -65.81 41.54 -3.64
C ARG A 346 -67.26 41.32 -3.20
N GLU A 347 -67.55 40.21 -2.52
CA GLU A 347 -68.89 39.91 -2.00
C GLU A 347 -69.34 40.95 -0.99
N LYS A 348 -68.45 41.36 -0.06
CA LYS A 348 -68.71 42.44 0.89
C LYS A 348 -69.05 43.76 0.20
N LYS A 349 -68.26 44.18 -0.81
CA LYS A 349 -68.56 45.40 -1.59
C LYS A 349 -69.87 45.30 -2.35
N ALA A 350 -70.19 44.14 -2.93
CA ALA A 350 -71.44 43.92 -3.63
C ALA A 350 -72.64 43.99 -2.67
N ASN A 351 -72.53 43.38 -1.49
CA ASN A 351 -73.56 43.46 -0.46
C ASN A 351 -73.72 44.88 0.09
N GLN A 352 -72.63 45.62 0.29
CA GLN A 352 -72.70 47.02 0.72
C GLN A 352 -73.45 47.87 -0.32
N ARG A 353 -73.15 47.72 -1.61
CA ARG A 353 -73.88 48.41 -2.68
C ARG A 353 -75.38 48.12 -2.65
N LYS A 354 -75.77 46.86 -2.41
CA LYS A 354 -77.19 46.49 -2.26
C LYS A 354 -77.83 47.17 -1.03
N VAL A 355 -77.09 47.30 0.07
CA VAL A 355 -77.56 48.04 1.25
C VAL A 355 -77.75 49.51 0.91
N ASP A 356 -76.77 50.14 0.26
CA ASP A 356 -76.83 51.54 -0.14
C ASP A 356 -78.00 51.80 -1.11
N GLU A 357 -78.22 50.92 -2.10
CA GLU A 357 -79.37 50.97 -3.02
C GLU A 357 -80.72 50.85 -2.29
N LEU A 358 -80.82 49.93 -1.31
CA LEU A 358 -82.03 49.77 -0.49
C LEU A 358 -82.29 50.99 0.39
N GLU A 359 -81.24 51.62 0.94
CA GLU A 359 -81.36 52.85 1.70
C GLU A 359 -81.84 54.02 0.83
N ASP A 360 -81.32 54.16 -0.38
CA ASP A 360 -81.74 55.19 -1.33
C ASP A 360 -83.21 54.98 -1.74
N MET A 361 -83.60 53.74 -2.06
CA MET A 361 -85.01 53.38 -2.33
C MET A 361 -85.92 53.69 -1.13
N TYR A 362 -85.46 53.44 0.10
CA TYR A 362 -86.20 53.77 1.31
C TYR A 362 -86.36 55.29 1.51
N ARG A 363 -85.30 56.09 1.25
CA ARG A 363 -85.37 57.56 1.28
C ARG A 363 -86.36 58.10 0.25
N GLU A 364 -86.34 57.57 -0.97
CA GLU A 364 -87.27 57.97 -2.03
C GLU A 364 -88.73 57.65 -1.69
N ALA A 365 -89.00 56.46 -1.16
CA ALA A 365 -90.35 56.07 -0.76
C ALA A 365 -90.88 56.88 0.42
N LYS A 366 -90.01 57.21 1.39
CA LYS A 366 -90.34 58.10 2.51
C LYS A 366 -90.66 59.52 2.05
N ALA A 367 -90.01 60.01 0.99
CA ALA A 367 -90.31 61.32 0.39
C ALA A 367 -91.64 61.35 -0.39
N LYS A 368 -92.15 60.19 -0.84
CA LYS A 368 -93.39 60.06 -1.63
C LYS A 368 -94.64 59.70 -0.81
N ASN A 369 -94.51 59.50 0.51
CA ASN A 369 -95.60 59.16 1.42
C ASN A 369 -96.42 57.92 1.00
N ASP A 370 -95.73 56.88 0.50
CA ASP A 370 -96.32 55.65 -0.04
C ASP A 370 -96.34 54.52 1.01
N GLU A 371 -97.47 54.36 1.71
CA GLU A 371 -97.64 53.38 2.81
C GLU A 371 -97.43 51.92 2.39
N GLY A 372 -97.63 51.57 1.11
CA GLY A 372 -97.48 50.19 0.61
C GLY A 372 -96.03 49.72 0.47
N PHE A 373 -95.08 50.65 0.39
CA PHE A 373 -93.65 50.34 0.27
C PHE A 373 -93.02 50.01 1.62
N PHE A 374 -93.49 50.64 2.70
CA PHE A 374 -93.00 50.42 4.07
C PHE A 374 -93.16 48.96 4.53
N THR A 375 -94.26 48.29 4.14
CA THR A 375 -94.49 46.87 4.48
C THR A 375 -93.56 45.92 3.72
N LYS A 376 -93.19 46.24 2.48
CA LYS A 376 -92.24 45.44 1.68
C LYS A 376 -90.79 45.61 2.15
N VAL A 377 -90.38 46.82 2.53
CA VAL A 377 -89.03 47.07 3.05
C VAL A 377 -88.83 46.49 4.44
N SER A 378 -89.85 46.55 5.33
CA SER A 378 -89.80 45.90 6.65
C SER A 378 -89.60 44.38 6.58
N ASN A 379 -90.17 43.72 5.56
CA ASN A 379 -90.00 42.28 5.32
C ASN A 379 -88.67 41.93 4.64
N ALA A 380 -88.04 42.88 3.93
CA ALA A 380 -86.72 42.67 3.30
C ALA A 380 -85.56 42.93 4.28
N ILE A 381 -85.68 43.91 5.17
CA ILE A 381 -84.65 44.23 6.18
C ILE A 381 -84.58 43.15 7.28
N THR A 382 -85.66 42.39 7.52
CA THR A 382 -85.69 41.28 8.47
C THR A 382 -84.98 40.00 7.99
N TRP A 383 -84.47 39.97 6.76
CA TRP A 383 -83.71 38.84 6.21
C TRP A 383 -82.44 39.33 5.51
N PRO A 384 -81.38 39.65 6.29
CA PRO A 384 -80.27 38.69 6.41
C PRO A 384 -79.47 38.76 7.73
N PHE A 385 -80.10 38.93 8.90
CA PHE A 385 -79.37 38.86 10.19
C PHE A 385 -79.33 37.46 10.82
N ARG A 386 -79.94 36.44 10.21
CA ARG A 386 -80.02 35.08 10.79
C ARG A 386 -78.92 34.12 10.36
N SER A 387 -78.03 34.47 9.44
CA SER A 387 -76.93 33.58 8.99
C SER A 387 -75.53 34.08 9.39
N LEU A 388 -75.43 35.03 10.32
CA LEU A 388 -74.16 35.59 10.78
C LEU A 388 -73.59 34.89 12.03
N PHE A 389 -74.20 33.78 12.49
CA PHE A 389 -73.82 33.06 13.71
C PHE A 389 -73.82 31.53 13.59
N ASP A 390 -73.58 30.97 12.39
CA ASP A 390 -73.24 29.55 12.25
C ASP A 390 -71.80 29.41 11.76
N TRP A 391 -70.87 29.45 12.71
CA TRP A 391 -69.51 28.91 12.61
C TRP A 391 -69.26 28.12 13.89
N ASP A 392 -69.38 26.80 13.80
CA ASP A 392 -68.61 25.84 14.60
C ASP A 392 -67.54 25.21 13.70
#